data_AF-A0A535ANS5-F1
#
_entry.id   AF-A0A535ANS5-F1
#
_cell.length_a   1.000
_cell.length_b   1.000
_cell.length_c   1.000
_cell.angle_alpha   90.00
_cell.angle_beta   90.00
_cell.angle_gamma   90.00
#
_symmetry.space_group_name_H-M   'P 1'
#
loop_
_entity.id
_entity.type
_entity.pdbx_description
1 polymer ?
#
loop_
_entity_poly.entity_id
_entity_poly.type
_entity_poly.pdbx_seq_one_letter_code
_entity_poly.pdbx_strand_id
1 'polypeptide(L)'
;MTFTQDTCCTQTARYMRAAWTASEKITAAKVAVAPDPGFPCESSVDATGTKGLMTCQGLLRGATDYTANLALTTSRGTFSFEHKFKTMGDKLSGLTWFTEFEDARGDPLACAAASVRIVEKYTTNNDPLTATQILQQGQAFNKSRDPGIDPAAIAAMQKKLDARNNYHYYRLPTREEATKSAIYWLVRSGKPVHVISLAGQHDPVLVGFTGTFGTFYDDPANAFSQVIVMDPQRGDMRPETQNHRPDKYRTPGFQTGQPLALDEWYGDEWWLRFTYISPIRMPDGSLLAIDRNDGSYPVPHWAGQFVILVDDADADWPSDKEGRVKWH
;
A
#
# COMPACT_ATOMS: atom_id res chain seq x y z
N MET A 1 -4.19 -23.64 -20.05
CA MET A 1 -3.33 -22.49 -19.72
C MET A 1 -4.13 -21.59 -18.82
N THR A 2 -3.57 -21.17 -17.70
CA THR A 2 -4.24 -20.26 -16.77
C THR A 2 -3.28 -19.13 -16.43
N PHE A 3 -3.80 -17.90 -16.40
CA PHE A 3 -3.10 -16.72 -15.92
C PHE A 3 -3.64 -16.33 -14.54
N THR A 4 -2.74 -15.94 -13.65
CA THR A 4 -3.07 -15.36 -12.34
C THR A 4 -2.31 -14.05 -12.22
N GLN A 5 -3.04 -12.95 -12.09
CA GLN A 5 -2.45 -11.64 -11.83
C GLN A 5 -2.58 -11.34 -10.35
N ASP A 6 -1.49 -10.88 -9.71
CA ASP A 6 -1.43 -10.68 -8.26
C ASP A 6 -2.32 -9.52 -7.77
N THR A 7 -2.99 -8.81 -8.68
CA THR A 7 -3.90 -7.71 -8.34
C THR A 7 -5.27 -8.24 -7.94
N CYS A 8 -5.68 -7.86 -6.74
CA CYS A 8 -6.90 -8.28 -6.07
C CYS A 8 -8.22 -7.68 -6.60
N CYS A 9 -8.18 -6.76 -7.58
CA CYS A 9 -9.31 -5.88 -7.90
C CYS A 9 -9.57 -5.72 -9.40
N THR A 10 -10.68 -5.08 -9.73
CA THR A 10 -11.08 -4.70 -11.10
C THR A 10 -10.08 -3.78 -11.81
N GLN A 11 -9.11 -3.22 -11.07
CA GLN A 11 -7.99 -2.45 -11.61
C GLN A 11 -6.68 -3.20 -11.40
N THR A 12 -5.87 -3.28 -12.46
CA THR A 12 -4.54 -3.86 -12.40
C THR A 12 -3.51 -2.79 -12.04
N ALA A 13 -2.49 -3.12 -11.26
CA ALA A 13 -1.33 -2.26 -11.06
C ALA A 13 -0.70 -1.82 -12.39
N ARG A 14 0.05 -0.72 -12.36
CA ARG A 14 0.90 -0.33 -13.49
C ARG A 14 2.10 -1.25 -13.66
N TYR A 15 2.46 -2.05 -12.67
CA TYR A 15 3.48 -3.07 -12.84
C TYR A 15 2.87 -4.39 -13.33
N MET A 16 3.35 -4.90 -14.47
CA MET A 16 2.93 -6.22 -14.92
C MET A 16 3.65 -7.30 -14.12
N ARG A 17 2.89 -8.08 -13.36
CA ARG A 17 3.30 -9.34 -12.75
C ARG A 17 2.13 -10.32 -12.85
N ALA A 18 2.27 -11.30 -13.74
CA ALA A 18 1.25 -12.33 -13.94
C ALA A 18 1.89 -13.70 -13.96
N ALA A 19 1.49 -14.56 -13.03
CA ALA A 19 1.85 -15.96 -13.04
C ALA A 19 1.07 -16.72 -14.11
N TRP A 20 1.68 -17.76 -14.64
CA TRP A 20 1.01 -18.66 -15.58
C TRP A 20 1.27 -20.12 -15.25
N THR A 21 0.32 -20.98 -15.62
CA THR A 21 0.44 -22.43 -15.49
C THR A 21 0.00 -23.15 -16.77
N ALA A 22 0.78 -24.16 -17.15
CA ALA A 22 0.58 -25.00 -18.32
C ALA A 22 0.43 -26.48 -17.92
N SER A 23 -0.33 -27.23 -18.70
CA SER A 23 -0.49 -28.69 -18.52
C SER A 23 0.64 -29.50 -19.15
N GLU A 24 1.51 -28.84 -19.93
CA GLU A 24 2.63 -29.46 -20.62
C GLU A 24 3.95 -28.81 -20.22
N LYS A 25 5.04 -29.57 -20.37
CA LYS A 25 6.37 -29.07 -20.11
C LYS A 25 6.78 -28.06 -21.17
N ILE A 26 7.04 -26.85 -20.71
CA ILE A 26 7.51 -25.69 -21.46
C ILE A 26 9.04 -25.66 -21.39
N THR A 27 9.68 -25.43 -22.54
CA THR A 27 11.14 -25.29 -22.66
C THR A 27 11.57 -23.84 -22.87
N ALA A 28 10.69 -23.00 -23.39
CA ALA A 28 10.91 -21.57 -23.52
C ALA A 28 9.58 -20.80 -23.44
N ALA A 29 9.63 -19.61 -22.86
CA ALA A 29 8.51 -18.68 -22.80
C ALA A 29 8.97 -17.29 -23.25
N LYS A 30 8.17 -16.62 -24.07
CA LYS A 30 8.40 -15.22 -24.49
C LYS A 30 7.12 -14.43 -24.34
N VAL A 31 7.23 -13.21 -23.84
CA VAL A 31 6.09 -12.29 -23.73
C VAL A 31 6.32 -11.07 -24.60
N ALA A 32 5.26 -10.61 -25.27
CA ALA A 32 5.19 -9.31 -25.92
C ALA A 32 3.96 -8.58 -25.41
N VAL A 33 4.09 -7.29 -25.08
CA VAL A 33 3.01 -6.48 -24.52
C VAL A 33 2.59 -5.43 -25.54
N ALA A 34 1.27 -5.30 -25.76
CA ALA A 34 0.66 -4.32 -26.63
C ALA A 34 -0.34 -3.44 -25.84
N PRO A 35 -0.34 -2.10 -25.97
CA PRO A 35 0.64 -1.31 -26.73
C PRO A 35 2.06 -1.50 -26.20
N ASP A 36 3.05 -1.28 -27.07
CA ASP A 36 4.46 -1.43 -26.69
C ASP A 36 4.78 -0.49 -25.51
N PRO A 37 5.23 -1.02 -24.36
CA PRO A 37 5.58 -0.19 -23.21
C PRO A 37 6.84 0.67 -23.43
N GLY A 38 7.68 0.36 -24.44
CA GLY A 38 8.93 1.06 -24.70
C GLY A 38 10.09 0.59 -23.82
N PHE A 39 9.92 -0.53 -23.11
CA PHE A 39 10.95 -1.19 -22.31
C PHE A 39 10.71 -2.71 -22.27
N PRO A 40 11.74 -3.52 -21.95
CA PRO A 40 11.62 -4.97 -21.97
C PRO A 40 10.54 -5.52 -21.01
N CYS A 41 9.83 -6.53 -21.52
CA CYS A 41 9.05 -7.46 -20.71
C CYS A 41 9.50 -8.88 -21.01
N GLU A 42 9.55 -9.71 -19.98
CA GLU A 42 10.13 -11.04 -20.03
C GLU A 42 9.20 -12.07 -19.39
N SER A 43 9.39 -13.33 -19.77
CA SER A 43 8.75 -14.45 -19.09
C SER A 43 9.81 -15.41 -18.57
N SER A 44 9.62 -15.88 -17.33
CA SER A 44 10.39 -16.97 -16.76
C SER A 44 9.67 -18.31 -16.95
N VAL A 45 10.41 -19.41 -16.81
CA VAL A 45 9.90 -20.78 -16.71
C VAL A 45 10.49 -21.37 -15.43
N ASP A 46 9.66 -21.99 -14.60
CA ASP A 46 10.09 -22.64 -13.37
C ASP A 46 10.84 -23.95 -13.64
N ALA A 47 11.43 -24.53 -12.59
CA ALA A 47 12.19 -25.78 -12.73
C ALA A 47 11.34 -26.97 -13.20
N THR A 48 10.03 -26.96 -12.94
CA THR A 48 9.12 -28.02 -13.40
C THR A 48 8.81 -27.90 -14.89
N GLY A 49 8.98 -26.71 -15.47
CA GLY A 49 8.60 -26.38 -16.82
C GLY A 49 7.08 -26.20 -16.98
N THR A 50 6.31 -26.14 -15.89
CA THR A 50 4.83 -26.06 -15.97
C THR A 50 4.29 -24.74 -15.45
N LYS A 51 5.15 -23.88 -14.91
CA LYS A 51 4.77 -22.57 -14.39
C LYS A 51 5.79 -21.52 -14.80
N GLY A 52 5.40 -20.26 -14.68
CA GLY A 52 6.30 -19.14 -14.86
C GLY A 52 5.65 -17.82 -14.49
N LEU A 53 6.39 -16.73 -14.69
CA LEU A 53 5.93 -15.37 -14.47
C LEU A 53 6.16 -14.56 -15.73
N MET A 54 5.22 -13.68 -16.08
CA MET A 54 5.43 -12.57 -17.00
C MET A 54 5.64 -11.30 -16.18
N THR A 55 6.72 -10.57 -16.49
CA THR A 55 7.05 -9.31 -15.82
C THR A 55 7.54 -8.27 -16.81
N CYS A 56 7.29 -6.99 -16.53
CA CYS A 56 7.95 -5.89 -17.24
C CYS A 56 8.99 -5.22 -16.34
N GLN A 57 10.02 -4.62 -16.93
CA GLN A 57 11.07 -3.95 -16.15
C GLN A 57 10.56 -2.72 -15.41
N GLY A 58 9.68 -1.93 -16.04
CA GLY A 58 9.16 -0.67 -15.51
C GLY A 58 7.65 -0.66 -15.30
N LEU A 59 7.15 0.50 -14.86
CA LEU A 59 5.73 0.80 -14.72
C LEU A 59 5.10 1.11 -16.08
N LEU A 60 4.01 0.42 -16.41
CA LEU A 60 3.17 0.66 -17.57
C LEU A 60 2.39 1.98 -17.43
N ARG A 61 1.86 2.46 -18.57
CA ARG A 61 1.01 3.66 -18.57
C ARG A 61 -0.27 3.40 -17.78
N GLY A 62 -0.77 4.41 -17.08
CA GLY A 62 -2.03 4.32 -16.36
C GLY A 62 -3.25 4.29 -17.27
N ALA A 63 -4.37 3.79 -16.75
CA ALA A 63 -5.69 3.75 -17.39
C ALA A 63 -5.69 3.16 -18.83
N THR A 64 -4.77 2.26 -19.12
CA THR A 64 -4.51 1.75 -20.48
C THR A 64 -4.87 0.27 -20.56
N ASP A 65 -5.59 -0.10 -21.62
CA ASP A 65 -5.89 -1.49 -21.94
C ASP A 65 -4.66 -2.13 -22.61
N TYR A 66 -4.15 -3.20 -21.99
CA TYR A 66 -2.99 -3.96 -22.46
C TYR A 66 -3.37 -5.40 -22.82
N THR A 67 -2.64 -5.96 -23.78
CA THR A 67 -2.63 -7.39 -24.09
C THR A 67 -1.21 -7.90 -23.99
N ALA A 68 -0.96 -8.81 -23.03
CA ALA A 68 0.27 -9.58 -22.95
C ALA A 68 0.10 -10.88 -23.76
N ASN A 69 0.89 -11.02 -24.82
CA ASN A 69 0.94 -12.19 -25.69
C ASN A 69 2.08 -13.10 -25.21
N LEU A 70 1.73 -14.22 -24.59
CA LEU A 70 2.67 -15.21 -24.12
C LEU A 70 2.81 -16.35 -25.13
N ALA A 71 3.98 -16.47 -25.73
CA ALA A 71 4.36 -17.58 -26.58
C ALA A 71 5.11 -18.65 -25.76
N LEU A 72 4.53 -19.83 -25.64
CA LEU A 72 5.11 -20.98 -24.94
C LEU A 72 5.58 -22.04 -25.93
N THR A 73 6.83 -22.47 -25.80
CA THR A 73 7.44 -23.51 -26.64
C THR A 73 7.43 -24.85 -25.90
N THR A 74 6.93 -25.89 -26.56
CA THR A 74 6.97 -27.29 -26.12
C THR A 74 7.67 -28.16 -27.18
N SER A 75 7.77 -29.46 -26.93
CA SER A 75 8.24 -30.42 -27.94
C SER A 75 7.34 -30.50 -29.18
N ARG A 76 6.07 -30.09 -29.06
CA ARG A 76 5.06 -30.17 -30.13
C ARG A 76 4.97 -28.91 -30.98
N GLY A 77 5.61 -27.81 -30.54
CA GLY A 77 5.58 -26.52 -31.24
C GLY A 77 5.47 -25.34 -30.28
N THR A 78 5.18 -24.16 -30.84
CA THR A 78 4.97 -22.93 -30.09
C THR A 78 3.50 -22.55 -30.11
N PHE A 79 2.94 -22.23 -28.94
CA PHE A 79 1.54 -21.87 -28.74
C PHE A 79 1.45 -20.48 -28.12
N SER A 80 0.57 -19.63 -28.63
CA SER A 80 0.39 -18.25 -28.14
C SER A 80 -0.89 -18.11 -27.33
N PHE A 81 -0.82 -17.37 -26.24
CA PHE A 81 -1.93 -17.11 -25.33
C PHE A 81 -2.00 -15.62 -25.02
N GLU A 82 -3.21 -15.06 -25.02
CA GLU A 82 -3.45 -13.66 -24.68
C GLU A 82 -3.87 -13.53 -23.22
N HIS A 83 -3.26 -12.58 -22.51
CA HIS A 83 -3.73 -12.08 -21.22
C HIS A 83 -4.08 -10.59 -21.36
N LYS A 84 -5.36 -10.27 -21.25
CA LYS A 84 -5.88 -8.90 -21.38
C LYS A 84 -6.13 -8.31 -19.99
N PHE A 85 -5.67 -7.08 -19.78
CA PHE A 85 -5.82 -6.39 -18.51
C PHE A 85 -5.82 -4.88 -18.71
N LYS A 86 -6.38 -4.14 -17.74
CA LYS A 86 -6.40 -2.68 -17.76
C LYS A 86 -5.66 -2.14 -16.55
N THR A 87 -4.64 -1.33 -16.79
CA THR A 87 -3.88 -0.68 -15.72
C THR A 87 -4.72 0.39 -15.03
N MET A 88 -4.50 0.58 -13.73
CA MET A 88 -5.13 1.61 -12.92
C MET A 88 -4.79 3.01 -13.44
N GLY A 89 -5.72 3.94 -13.27
CA GLY A 89 -5.48 5.37 -13.47
C GLY A 89 -4.64 5.97 -12.33
N ASP A 90 -4.77 7.27 -12.09
CA ASP A 90 -4.03 7.95 -11.02
C ASP A 90 -4.70 7.78 -9.64
N LYS A 91 -5.85 7.11 -9.59
CA LYS A 91 -6.62 6.85 -8.38
C LYS A 91 -7.26 5.46 -8.43
N LEU A 92 -7.19 4.74 -7.32
CA LEU A 92 -7.90 3.47 -7.13
C LEU A 92 -9.42 3.72 -7.09
N SER A 93 -10.21 2.77 -7.59
CA SER A 93 -11.69 2.82 -7.51
C SER A 93 -12.23 1.66 -6.69
N GLY A 94 -13.45 1.81 -6.17
CA GLY A 94 -14.14 0.70 -5.49
C GLY A 94 -13.66 0.44 -4.06
N LEU A 95 -12.94 1.38 -3.46
CA LEU A 95 -12.60 1.33 -2.04
C LEU A 95 -13.84 1.60 -1.20
N THR A 96 -13.93 0.89 -0.08
CA THR A 96 -14.91 1.15 0.96
C THR A 96 -14.20 1.88 2.10
N TRP A 97 -14.76 2.99 2.54
CA TRP A 97 -14.25 3.73 3.69
C TRP A 97 -14.79 3.16 4.99
N PHE A 98 -13.96 3.19 6.02
CA PHE A 98 -14.32 2.80 7.37
C PHE A 98 -13.93 3.90 8.35
N THR A 99 -14.81 4.15 9.30
CA THR A 99 -14.56 5.05 10.42
C THR A 99 -13.64 4.38 11.44
N GLU A 100 -12.78 5.16 12.10
CA GLU A 100 -12.11 4.67 13.31
C GLU A 100 -13.05 4.62 14.52
N PHE A 101 -14.02 5.53 14.59
CA PHE A 101 -14.96 5.67 15.71
C PHE A 101 -16.16 4.72 15.66
N GLU A 102 -15.93 3.41 15.53
CA GLU A 102 -17.06 2.46 15.60
C GLU A 102 -17.83 2.60 16.93
N ASP A 103 -17.10 2.79 18.03
CA ASP A 103 -17.61 3.38 19.25
C ASP A 103 -17.32 4.89 19.26
N ALA A 104 -18.35 5.71 19.14
CA ALA A 104 -18.22 7.17 19.14
C ALA A 104 -17.70 7.73 20.47
N ARG A 105 -17.81 6.98 21.57
CA ARG A 105 -17.33 7.36 22.91
C ARG A 105 -15.98 6.74 23.26
N GLY A 106 -15.46 5.83 22.43
CA GLY A 106 -14.17 5.19 22.63
C GLY A 106 -13.01 6.15 22.36
N ASP A 107 -11.82 5.74 22.79
CA ASP A 107 -10.59 6.48 22.51
C ASP A 107 -10.27 6.46 21.00
N PRO A 108 -9.73 7.57 20.44
CA PRO A 108 -9.35 7.70 19.02
C PRO A 108 -8.05 6.93 18.71
N LEU A 109 -8.04 5.62 18.92
CA LEU A 109 -6.83 4.77 18.75
C LEU A 109 -6.93 3.81 17.55
N ALA A 110 -8.04 3.88 16.80
CA ALA A 110 -8.39 2.88 15.79
C ALA A 110 -8.16 3.33 14.34
N CYS A 111 -7.48 4.47 14.09
CA CYS A 111 -7.18 4.97 12.74
C CYS A 111 -6.51 3.90 11.87
N ALA A 112 -5.41 3.31 12.36
CA ALA A 112 -4.70 2.25 11.65
C ALA A 112 -5.53 0.98 11.48
N ALA A 113 -6.36 0.64 12.47
CA ALA A 113 -7.25 -0.51 12.37
C ALA A 113 -8.34 -0.33 11.30
N ALA A 114 -8.90 0.86 11.19
CA ALA A 114 -9.83 1.21 10.11
C ALA A 114 -9.15 1.22 8.75
N SER A 115 -7.92 1.74 8.65
CA SER A 115 -7.11 1.69 7.43
C SER A 115 -6.77 0.25 7.00
N VAL A 116 -6.50 -0.65 7.95
CA VAL A 116 -6.35 -2.09 7.67
C VAL A 116 -7.61 -2.65 7.03
N ARG A 117 -8.81 -2.27 7.49
CA ARG A 117 -10.09 -2.69 6.88
C ARG A 117 -10.28 -2.14 5.48
N ILE A 118 -9.89 -0.89 5.22
CA ILE A 118 -9.96 -0.31 3.88
C ILE A 118 -9.18 -1.19 2.89
N VAL A 119 -7.95 -1.57 3.27
CA VAL A 119 -7.11 -2.46 2.46
C VAL A 119 -7.74 -3.85 2.35
N GLU A 120 -8.10 -4.49 3.45
CA GLU A 120 -8.65 -5.85 3.45
C GLU A 120 -9.92 -5.95 2.60
N LYS A 121 -10.86 -5.00 2.78
CA LYS A 121 -12.08 -4.92 1.97
C LYS A 121 -11.78 -4.72 0.50
N TYR A 122 -10.77 -3.92 0.18
CA TYR A 122 -10.34 -3.74 -1.19
C TYR A 122 -9.72 -5.04 -1.76
N THR A 123 -8.81 -5.70 -1.02
CA THR A 123 -8.03 -6.82 -1.53
C THR A 123 -8.76 -8.17 -1.54
N THR A 124 -9.78 -8.34 -0.70
CA THR A 124 -10.48 -9.63 -0.59
C THR A 124 -11.98 -9.53 -0.84
N ASN A 125 -12.51 -8.31 -0.94
CA ASN A 125 -13.95 -8.03 -0.89
C ASN A 125 -14.64 -8.52 0.39
N ASN A 126 -13.87 -8.88 1.43
CA ASN A 126 -14.38 -9.28 2.74
C ASN A 126 -14.05 -8.23 3.80
N ASP A 127 -14.81 -8.21 4.87
CA ASP A 127 -14.57 -7.35 6.04
C ASP A 127 -14.86 -8.18 7.29
N PRO A 128 -13.95 -9.11 7.65
CA PRO A 128 -14.24 -10.14 8.64
C PRO A 128 -14.17 -9.64 10.08
N LEU A 129 -13.54 -8.49 10.33
CA LEU A 129 -13.31 -7.93 11.66
C LEU A 129 -13.66 -6.44 11.68
N THR A 130 -14.20 -5.99 12.80
CA THR A 130 -14.39 -4.55 13.06
C THR A 130 -13.05 -3.86 13.37
N ALA A 131 -13.01 -2.53 13.34
CA ALA A 131 -11.80 -1.76 13.67
C ALA A 131 -11.39 -2.01 15.13
N THR A 132 -12.36 -2.09 16.06
CA THR A 132 -12.08 -2.46 17.47
C THR A 132 -11.43 -3.83 17.59
N GLN A 133 -11.92 -4.83 16.84
CA GLN A 133 -11.35 -6.18 16.88
C GLN A 133 -9.94 -6.23 16.27
N ILE A 134 -9.68 -5.47 15.22
CA ILE A 134 -8.34 -5.36 14.61
C ILE A 134 -7.38 -4.65 15.57
N LEU A 135 -7.79 -3.56 16.22
CA LEU A 135 -6.99 -2.88 17.23
C LEU A 135 -6.60 -3.85 18.37
N GLN A 136 -7.58 -4.54 18.96
CA GLN A 136 -7.35 -5.48 20.05
C GLN A 136 -6.41 -6.63 19.66
N GLN A 137 -6.59 -7.21 18.47
CA GLN A 137 -5.73 -8.29 17.98
C GLN A 137 -4.35 -7.78 17.56
N GLY A 138 -4.29 -6.59 16.97
CA GLY A 138 -3.09 -5.98 16.43
C GLY A 138 -2.11 -5.54 17.52
N GLN A 139 -2.61 -5.08 18.67
CA GLN A 139 -1.77 -4.71 19.82
C GLN A 139 -0.85 -5.84 20.29
N ALA A 140 -1.26 -7.11 20.13
CA ALA A 140 -0.41 -8.26 20.44
C ALA A 140 0.81 -8.41 19.51
N PHE A 141 0.81 -7.73 18.36
CA PHE A 141 1.91 -7.71 17.39
C PHE A 141 2.81 -6.47 17.52
N ASN A 142 2.47 -5.50 18.39
CA ASN A 142 3.28 -4.31 18.59
C ASN A 142 4.72 -4.69 18.98
N LYS A 143 5.68 -4.01 18.36
CA LYS A 143 7.12 -4.05 18.66
C LYS A 143 7.55 -2.82 19.45
N SER A 144 6.60 -2.11 20.03
CA SER A 144 6.75 -0.88 20.80
C SER A 144 5.69 -0.78 21.89
N ARG A 145 5.63 0.38 22.55
CA ARG A 145 4.60 0.73 23.53
C ARG A 145 3.48 1.58 22.94
N ASP A 146 3.33 1.62 21.62
CA ASP A 146 2.24 2.36 20.98
C ASP A 146 0.87 1.91 21.55
N PRO A 147 0.01 2.84 22.02
CA PRO A 147 -1.32 2.50 22.53
C PRO A 147 -2.29 2.07 21.42
N GLY A 148 -2.05 2.49 20.17
CA GLY A 148 -2.71 1.98 18.99
C GLY A 148 -2.02 0.72 18.47
N ILE A 149 -1.84 0.64 17.16
CA ILE A 149 -1.03 -0.40 16.52
C ILE A 149 0.11 0.24 15.73
N ASP A 150 1.33 -0.23 15.98
CA ASP A 150 2.53 0.33 15.36
C ASP A 150 2.74 -0.21 13.93
N PRO A 151 3.71 0.34 13.15
CA PRO A 151 3.92 -0.07 11.76
C PRO A 151 4.20 -1.57 11.58
N ALA A 152 4.85 -2.24 12.55
CA ALA A 152 5.09 -3.67 12.44
C ALA A 152 3.80 -4.47 12.68
N ALA A 153 2.97 -4.03 13.62
CA ALA A 153 1.67 -4.62 13.90
C ALA A 153 0.67 -4.46 12.75
N ILE A 154 0.63 -3.30 12.08
CA ILE A 154 -0.21 -3.06 10.90
C ILE A 154 0.13 -4.08 9.82
N ALA A 155 1.41 -4.21 9.46
CA ALA A 155 1.88 -5.17 8.46
C ALA A 155 1.56 -6.62 8.84
N ALA A 156 1.78 -7.00 10.11
CA ALA A 156 1.43 -8.33 10.60
C ALA A 156 -0.09 -8.61 10.52
N MET A 157 -0.93 -7.61 10.84
CA MET A 157 -2.38 -7.74 10.73
C MET A 157 -2.83 -7.89 9.27
N GLN A 158 -2.26 -7.13 8.33
CA GLN A 158 -2.54 -7.29 6.90
C GLN A 158 -2.26 -8.73 6.44
N LYS A 159 -1.10 -9.27 6.79
CA LYS A 159 -0.70 -10.65 6.44
C LYS A 159 -1.58 -11.72 7.10
N LYS A 160 -2.04 -11.45 8.33
CA LYS A 160 -2.93 -12.36 9.07
C LYS A 160 -4.32 -12.44 8.43
N LEU A 161 -4.84 -11.32 7.94
CA LEU A 161 -6.16 -11.24 7.30
C LEU A 161 -6.16 -11.85 5.89
N ASP A 162 -5.11 -11.58 5.11
CA ASP A 162 -4.87 -12.25 3.83
C ASP A 162 -3.38 -12.57 3.67
N ALA A 163 -3.05 -13.84 3.50
CA ALA A 163 -1.69 -14.30 3.27
C ALA A 163 -1.06 -13.73 1.98
N ARG A 164 -1.84 -13.15 1.08
CA ARG A 164 -1.39 -12.47 -0.15
C ARG A 164 -1.07 -10.99 0.06
N ASN A 165 -1.38 -10.42 1.21
CA ASN A 165 -1.02 -9.05 1.55
C ASN A 165 0.40 -9.03 2.12
N ASN A 166 1.36 -8.63 1.28
CA ASN A 166 2.78 -8.60 1.62
C ASN A 166 3.20 -7.18 2.00
N TYR A 167 2.50 -6.60 2.98
CA TYR A 167 2.81 -5.27 3.46
C TYR A 167 4.07 -5.28 4.32
N HIS A 168 4.94 -4.32 4.07
CA HIS A 168 6.11 -4.02 4.91
C HIS A 168 6.19 -2.52 5.16
N TYR A 169 6.72 -2.14 6.31
CA TYR A 169 7.01 -0.74 6.60
C TYR A 169 8.37 -0.33 6.01
N TYR A 170 8.47 0.92 5.57
CA TYR A 170 9.70 1.56 5.10
C TYR A 170 9.91 2.87 5.87
N ARG A 171 11.16 3.15 6.24
CA ARG A 171 11.55 4.39 6.92
C ARG A 171 12.34 5.27 5.97
N LEU A 172 11.93 6.53 5.87
CA LEU A 172 12.44 7.46 4.87
C LEU A 172 12.88 8.76 5.54
N PRO A 173 14.04 9.31 5.13
CA PRO A 173 14.65 10.45 5.79
C PRO A 173 13.92 11.77 5.52
N THR A 174 13.12 11.83 4.44
CA THR A 174 12.40 13.05 4.03
C THR A 174 10.95 12.73 3.67
N ARG A 175 10.07 13.72 3.87
CA ARG A 175 8.64 13.63 3.51
C ARG A 175 8.44 13.57 2.00
N GLU A 176 9.33 14.20 1.23
CA GLU A 176 9.33 14.18 -0.22
C GLU A 176 9.61 12.76 -0.73
N GLU A 177 10.62 12.09 -0.17
CA GLU A 177 10.92 10.69 -0.47
C GLU A 177 9.80 9.75 0.00
N ALA A 178 9.21 10.00 1.17
CA ALA A 178 8.03 9.27 1.64
C ALA A 178 6.84 9.38 0.71
N THR A 179 6.55 10.59 0.22
CA THR A 179 5.45 10.83 -0.71
C THR A 179 5.70 10.17 -2.05
N LYS A 180 6.90 10.35 -2.63
CA LYS A 180 7.29 9.73 -3.89
C LYS A 180 7.26 8.20 -3.80
N SER A 181 7.75 7.63 -2.70
CA SER A 181 7.73 6.19 -2.44
C SER A 181 6.31 5.66 -2.29
N ALA A 182 5.44 6.37 -1.59
CA ALA A 182 4.03 5.98 -1.46
C ALA A 182 3.32 5.96 -2.82
N ILE A 183 3.55 6.96 -3.67
CA ILE A 183 2.97 6.98 -5.03
C ILE A 183 3.52 5.85 -5.88
N TYR A 184 4.84 5.61 -5.86
CA TYR A 184 5.48 4.51 -6.58
C TYR A 184 4.85 3.16 -6.20
N TRP A 185 4.75 2.88 -4.91
CA TRP A 185 4.21 1.61 -4.45
C TRP A 185 2.70 1.48 -4.67
N LEU A 186 1.95 2.57 -4.59
CA LEU A 186 0.55 2.60 -5.00
C LEU A 186 0.39 2.11 -6.44
N VAL A 187 1.11 2.72 -7.39
CA VAL A 187 0.97 2.35 -8.80
C VAL A 187 1.59 1.00 -9.12
N ARG A 188 2.62 0.58 -8.38
CA ARG A 188 3.28 -0.71 -8.56
C ARG A 188 2.47 -1.88 -8.02
N SER A 189 1.78 -1.72 -6.89
CA SER A 189 0.98 -2.78 -6.27
C SER A 189 -0.48 -2.75 -6.70
N GLY A 190 -1.00 -1.57 -7.08
CA GLY A 190 -2.43 -1.37 -7.29
C GLY A 190 -3.24 -1.48 -5.99
N LYS A 191 -2.61 -1.27 -4.83
CA LYS A 191 -3.22 -1.36 -3.50
C LYS A 191 -2.99 -0.07 -2.70
N PRO A 192 -3.87 0.27 -1.72
CA PRO A 192 -3.71 1.47 -0.91
C PRO A 192 -2.39 1.46 -0.13
N VAL A 193 -1.79 2.62 0.07
CA VAL A 193 -0.56 2.75 0.86
C VAL A 193 -0.88 3.40 2.20
N HIS A 194 -0.49 2.74 3.28
CA HIS A 194 -0.55 3.35 4.62
C HIS A 194 0.50 4.44 4.73
N VAL A 195 0.10 5.60 5.25
CA VAL A 195 1.00 6.72 5.48
C VAL A 195 0.94 7.09 6.94
N ILE A 196 2.00 6.78 7.69
CA ILE A 196 2.06 7.14 9.09
C ILE A 196 2.36 8.63 9.21
N SER A 197 1.33 9.37 9.59
CA SER A 197 1.25 10.84 9.63
C SER A 197 1.09 11.33 11.07
N LEU A 198 0.84 12.64 11.26
CA LEU A 198 0.72 13.26 12.59
C LEU A 198 1.89 12.88 13.52
N ALA A 199 3.10 12.96 12.97
CA ALA A 199 4.32 12.60 13.70
C ALA A 199 4.30 11.17 14.30
N GLY A 200 3.67 10.20 13.64
CA GLY A 200 3.61 8.81 14.11
C GLY A 200 2.28 8.37 14.71
N GLN A 201 1.29 9.25 14.81
CA GLN A 201 0.09 9.05 15.62
C GLN A 201 -1.20 8.88 14.80
N HIS A 202 -1.11 8.92 13.47
CA HIS A 202 -2.28 8.76 12.60
C HIS A 202 -1.94 7.97 11.34
N ASP A 203 -2.85 7.13 10.87
CA ASP A 203 -2.65 6.26 9.70
C ASP A 203 -3.81 6.40 8.70
N PRO A 204 -3.81 7.43 7.84
CA PRO A 204 -4.63 7.47 6.63
C PRO A 204 -4.02 6.59 5.52
N VAL A 205 -4.83 6.30 4.49
CA VAL A 205 -4.34 5.60 3.29
C VAL A 205 -4.30 6.52 2.06
N LEU A 206 -3.18 6.47 1.35
CA LEU A 206 -3.00 7.09 0.04
C LEU A 206 -3.58 6.16 -1.04
N VAL A 207 -4.53 6.69 -1.81
CA VAL A 207 -5.32 5.93 -2.81
C VAL A 207 -5.20 6.50 -4.21
N GLY A 208 -4.48 7.60 -4.37
CA GLY A 208 -4.24 8.24 -5.65
C GLY A 208 -3.32 9.45 -5.56
N PHE A 209 -3.11 10.10 -6.70
CA PHE A 209 -2.34 11.32 -6.84
C PHE A 209 -2.85 12.11 -8.05
N THR A 210 -2.37 13.33 -8.24
CA THR A 210 -2.58 14.11 -9.47
C THR A 210 -1.24 14.52 -10.06
N GLY A 211 -1.02 14.20 -11.33
CA GLY A 211 0.21 14.46 -12.07
C GLY A 211 0.69 13.21 -12.80
N THR A 212 2.00 13.08 -12.94
CA THR A 212 2.66 12.01 -13.70
C THR A 212 3.63 11.26 -12.80
N PHE A 213 3.53 9.94 -12.83
CA PHE A 213 4.59 9.03 -12.39
C PHE A 213 4.99 8.18 -13.61
N GLY A 214 6.24 8.33 -14.03
CA GLY A 214 6.84 7.72 -15.19
C GLY A 214 7.18 6.24 -14.98
N THR A 215 8.07 5.74 -15.83
CA THR A 215 8.36 4.30 -15.93
C THR A 215 9.14 3.78 -14.72
N PHE A 216 10.04 4.60 -14.19
CA PHE A 216 10.97 4.24 -13.12
C PHE A 216 10.86 5.23 -11.96
N TYR A 217 11.29 4.80 -10.79
CA TYR A 217 11.30 5.65 -9.61
C TYR A 217 12.13 6.92 -9.80
N ASP A 218 13.28 6.84 -10.46
CA ASP A 218 14.16 7.99 -10.67
C ASP A 218 13.93 8.73 -11.99
N ASP A 219 12.80 8.49 -12.65
CA ASP A 219 12.43 9.20 -13.87
C ASP A 219 12.32 10.73 -13.59
N PRO A 220 13.09 11.59 -14.30
CA PRO A 220 13.02 13.03 -14.12
C PRO A 220 11.65 13.63 -14.50
N ALA A 221 10.82 12.90 -15.25
CA ALA A 221 9.46 13.31 -15.58
C ALA A 221 8.46 13.06 -14.44
N ASN A 222 8.87 12.41 -13.34
CA ASN A 222 8.04 12.25 -12.14
C ASN A 222 7.68 13.62 -11.57
N ALA A 223 6.41 13.99 -11.68
CA ALA A 223 5.90 15.29 -11.28
C ALA A 223 4.45 15.16 -10.81
N PHE A 224 4.21 15.36 -9.52
CA PHE A 224 2.88 15.32 -8.93
C PHE A 224 2.62 16.60 -8.12
N SER A 225 1.35 16.99 -8.06
CA SER A 225 0.91 18.24 -7.42
C SER A 225 -0.01 18.00 -6.22
N GLN A 226 -0.59 16.80 -6.14
CA GLN A 226 -1.50 16.41 -5.07
C GLN A 226 -1.36 14.92 -4.76
N VAL A 227 -1.61 14.57 -3.50
CA VAL A 227 -1.93 13.20 -3.08
C VAL A 227 -3.44 13.09 -2.84
N ILE A 228 -3.99 11.90 -3.01
CA ILE A 228 -5.42 11.64 -2.78
C ILE A 228 -5.53 10.65 -1.62
N VAL A 229 -6.19 11.07 -0.55
CA VAL A 229 -6.14 10.39 0.75
C VAL A 229 -7.54 9.99 1.22
N MET A 230 -7.69 8.77 1.71
CA MET A 230 -8.82 8.39 2.54
C MET A 230 -8.39 8.43 4.02
N ASP A 231 -9.17 9.13 4.84
CA ASP A 231 -8.85 9.38 6.25
C ASP A 231 -9.98 8.82 7.13
N PRO A 232 -9.72 7.80 7.96
CA PRO A 232 -10.73 7.18 8.85
C PRO A 232 -11.37 8.12 9.87
N GLN A 233 -10.71 9.23 10.20
CA GLN A 233 -11.17 10.18 11.22
C GLN A 233 -11.87 11.38 10.58
N ARG A 234 -11.21 11.99 9.58
CA ARG A 234 -11.67 13.21 8.92
C ARG A 234 -12.77 12.96 7.90
N GLY A 235 -12.92 11.71 7.47
CA GLY A 235 -14.07 11.25 6.68
C GLY A 235 -15.31 10.97 7.52
N ASP A 236 -15.19 10.77 8.82
CA ASP A 236 -16.38 10.60 9.66
C ASP A 236 -17.09 11.97 9.75
N MET A 237 -18.42 11.98 9.61
CA MET A 237 -19.24 13.19 9.60
C MET A 237 -20.25 13.21 10.74
N ARG A 238 -20.26 12.17 11.58
CA ARG A 238 -21.20 12.04 12.70
C ARG A 238 -20.98 13.15 13.73
N PRO A 239 -22.06 13.81 14.20
CA PRO A 239 -21.97 14.86 15.23
C PRO A 239 -21.29 14.40 16.52
N GLU A 240 -21.57 13.18 16.95
CA GLU A 240 -21.05 12.61 18.19
C GLU A 240 -19.53 12.41 18.20
N THR A 241 -18.88 12.39 17.03
CA THR A 241 -17.42 12.24 16.90
C THR A 241 -16.68 13.54 16.59
N GLN A 242 -17.40 14.68 16.46
CA GLN A 242 -16.79 15.97 16.11
C GLN A 242 -15.78 16.48 17.13
N ASN A 243 -15.94 16.12 18.40
CA ASN A 243 -15.09 16.59 19.48
C ASN A 243 -13.74 15.86 19.61
N HIS A 244 -13.50 14.79 18.84
CA HIS A 244 -12.23 14.05 18.91
C HIS A 244 -11.06 14.82 18.30
N ARG A 245 -11.28 15.60 17.23
CA ARG A 245 -10.31 16.57 16.64
C ARG A 245 -11.04 17.78 16.07
N PRO A 246 -11.58 18.68 16.92
CA PRO A 246 -12.38 19.82 16.48
C PRO A 246 -11.55 20.87 15.72
N ASP A 247 -10.22 20.81 15.83
CA ASP A 247 -9.27 21.70 15.18
C ASP A 247 -9.00 21.36 13.71
N LYS A 248 -9.40 20.16 13.24
CA LYS A 248 -9.19 19.71 11.86
C LYS A 248 -10.49 19.68 11.07
N TYR A 249 -10.44 20.15 9.82
CA TYR A 249 -11.63 20.12 8.97
C TYR A 249 -12.03 18.68 8.62
N ARG A 250 -13.33 18.41 8.55
CA ARG A 250 -13.90 17.12 8.16
C ARG A 250 -14.69 17.30 6.87
N THR A 251 -14.66 16.30 6.00
CA THR A 251 -15.41 16.34 4.74
C THR A 251 -15.69 14.93 4.22
N PRO A 252 -16.85 14.70 3.57
CA PRO A 252 -17.13 13.45 2.88
C PRO A 252 -16.08 13.08 1.82
N GLY A 253 -15.29 14.05 1.33
CA GLY A 253 -14.18 13.80 0.41
C GLY A 253 -13.20 12.74 0.93
N PHE A 254 -12.91 12.73 2.24
CA PHE A 254 -12.02 11.73 2.84
C PHE A 254 -12.61 10.31 2.87
N GLN A 255 -13.92 10.15 2.65
CA GLN A 255 -14.53 8.82 2.48
C GLN A 255 -14.31 8.23 1.09
N THR A 256 -13.99 9.05 0.10
CA THR A 256 -13.86 8.61 -1.30
C THR A 256 -12.49 8.94 -1.90
N GLY A 257 -11.61 9.56 -1.12
CA GLY A 257 -10.30 10.05 -1.54
C GLY A 257 -10.33 11.57 -1.77
N GLN A 258 -9.86 12.31 -0.78
CA GLN A 258 -9.73 13.77 -0.78
C GLN A 258 -8.38 14.16 -1.41
N PRO A 259 -8.37 14.98 -2.47
CA PRO A 259 -7.14 15.57 -2.97
C PRO A 259 -6.59 16.58 -1.95
N LEU A 260 -5.30 16.47 -1.67
CA LEU A 260 -4.53 17.38 -0.83
C LEU A 260 -3.37 17.92 -1.67
N ALA A 261 -3.27 19.24 -1.76
CA ALA A 261 -2.12 19.87 -2.40
C ALA A 261 -0.86 19.66 -1.56
N LEU A 262 0.31 19.65 -2.20
CA LEU A 262 1.57 19.35 -1.53
C LEU A 262 1.92 20.36 -0.43
N ASP A 263 1.47 21.61 -0.54
CA ASP A 263 1.61 22.63 0.50
C ASP A 263 0.86 22.27 1.77
N GLU A 264 -0.38 21.77 1.67
CA GLU A 264 -1.13 21.24 2.81
C GLU A 264 -0.47 19.97 3.32
N TRP A 265 -0.19 19.01 2.44
CA TRP A 265 0.39 17.71 2.78
C TRP A 265 1.72 17.80 3.54
N TYR A 266 2.51 18.83 3.25
CA TYR A 266 3.79 19.09 3.92
C TYR A 266 3.73 20.19 5.00
N GLY A 267 2.67 21.01 5.00
CA GLY A 267 2.55 22.18 5.85
C GLY A 267 1.61 22.00 7.06
N ASP A 268 0.62 21.12 6.96
CA ASP A 268 -0.30 20.80 8.07
C ASP A 268 0.30 19.69 8.95
N GLU A 269 0.29 19.91 10.26
CA GLU A 269 0.79 18.95 11.26
C GLU A 269 0.09 17.59 11.23
N TRP A 270 -1.12 17.52 10.67
CA TRP A 270 -1.90 16.28 10.54
C TRP A 270 -1.29 15.32 9.52
N TRP A 271 -0.53 15.84 8.56
CA TRP A 271 0.00 15.09 7.43
C TRP A 271 1.50 14.80 7.60
N LEU A 272 2.31 14.94 6.54
CA LEU A 272 3.75 14.68 6.55
C LEU A 272 4.59 15.93 6.86
N ARG A 273 4.08 16.82 7.70
CA ARG A 273 4.87 17.97 8.19
C ARG A 273 6.01 17.52 9.10
N PHE A 274 5.74 16.56 9.99
CA PHE A 274 6.67 16.11 11.01
C PHE A 274 7.01 14.64 10.86
N THR A 275 8.28 14.29 11.07
CA THR A 275 8.72 12.90 11.23
C THR A 275 8.05 12.26 12.43
N TYR A 276 8.06 10.94 12.48
CA TYR A 276 7.70 10.16 13.66
C TYR A 276 8.42 10.70 14.91
N ILE A 277 7.69 10.92 16.01
CA ILE A 277 8.26 11.39 17.28
C ILE A 277 8.17 10.31 18.35
N SER A 278 9.18 10.28 19.21
CA SER A 278 9.17 9.51 20.45
C SER A 278 10.03 10.26 21.47
N PRO A 279 9.51 10.56 22.67
CA PRO A 279 8.19 10.19 23.20
C PRO A 279 7.03 11.05 22.66
N ILE A 280 5.81 10.50 22.73
CA ILE A 280 4.55 11.25 22.52
C ILE A 280 3.94 11.69 23.84
N ARG A 281 3.12 12.75 23.80
CA ARG A 281 2.33 13.21 24.96
C ARG A 281 0.98 12.49 24.98
N MET A 282 0.70 11.83 26.10
CA MET A 282 -0.56 11.12 26.34
C MET A 282 -1.66 12.06 26.85
N PRO A 283 -2.95 11.67 26.78
CA PRO A 283 -4.06 12.48 27.28
C PRO A 283 -3.96 12.86 28.76
N ASP A 284 -3.33 12.02 29.59
CA ASP A 284 -3.08 12.27 31.01
C ASP A 284 -1.88 13.23 31.27
N GLY A 285 -1.24 13.73 30.21
CA GLY A 285 -0.09 14.61 30.26
C GLY A 285 1.26 13.91 30.39
N SER A 286 1.29 12.58 30.54
CA SER A 286 2.51 11.78 30.60
C SER A 286 3.21 11.71 29.23
N LEU A 287 4.49 11.33 29.24
CA LEU A 287 5.27 11.07 28.03
C LEU A 287 5.46 9.56 27.87
N LEU A 288 5.08 9.04 26.71
CA LEU A 288 5.21 7.62 26.37
C LEU A 288 6.22 7.45 25.24
N ALA A 289 7.30 6.70 25.51
CA ALA A 289 8.24 6.29 24.49
C ALA A 289 7.62 5.18 23.63
N ILE A 290 7.22 5.52 22.43
CA ILE A 290 6.56 4.64 21.46
C ILE A 290 7.51 4.17 20.36
N ASP A 291 8.83 4.25 20.57
CA ASP A 291 9.78 3.71 19.58
C ASP A 291 9.82 2.18 19.61
N ARG A 292 10.29 1.56 18.54
CA ARG A 292 10.48 0.11 18.46
C ARG A 292 11.51 -0.32 19.52
N ASN A 293 11.21 -1.38 20.26
CA ASN A 293 12.03 -1.84 21.38
C ASN A 293 12.20 -3.37 21.45
N ASP A 294 12.02 -4.07 20.32
CA ASP A 294 12.12 -5.53 20.24
C ASP A 294 13.57 -6.07 20.03
N GLY A 295 14.57 -5.18 20.09
CA GLY A 295 15.99 -5.53 19.96
C GLY A 295 16.45 -5.90 18.54
N SER A 296 15.56 -5.86 17.53
CA SER A 296 15.93 -6.18 16.14
C SER A 296 16.66 -5.05 15.42
N TYR A 297 16.51 -3.82 15.89
CA TYR A 297 17.02 -2.59 15.25
C TYR A 297 17.60 -1.63 16.29
N PRO A 298 18.49 -0.69 15.89
CA PRO A 298 18.94 0.40 16.77
C PRO A 298 17.76 1.24 17.27
N VAL A 299 17.86 1.73 18.51
CA VAL A 299 16.91 2.69 19.09
C VAL A 299 17.55 4.09 19.06
N PRO A 300 16.86 5.14 18.55
CA PRO A 300 15.52 5.10 17.98
C PRO A 300 15.50 4.43 16.59
N HIS A 301 14.44 3.68 16.33
CA HIS A 301 14.18 3.04 15.05
C HIS A 301 13.22 3.86 14.21
N TRP A 302 12.08 4.27 14.78
CA TRP A 302 11.08 5.08 14.05
C TRP A 302 11.31 6.57 14.21
N ALA A 303 11.70 7.04 15.40
CA ALA A 303 11.79 8.48 15.64
C ALA A 303 12.77 9.17 14.68
N GLY A 304 12.37 10.32 14.16
CA GLY A 304 13.14 11.08 13.16
C GLY A 304 13.01 10.56 11.73
N GLN A 305 12.13 9.59 11.47
CA GLN A 305 11.85 9.06 10.13
C GLN A 305 10.41 9.35 9.70
N PHE A 306 10.15 9.38 8.40
CA PHE A 306 8.81 9.24 7.84
C PHE A 306 8.55 7.76 7.56
N VAL A 307 7.36 7.27 7.90
CA VAL A 307 7.04 5.83 7.79
C VAL A 307 5.85 5.63 6.86
N ILE A 308 5.98 4.70 5.92
CA ILE A 308 4.90 4.24 5.06
C ILE A 308 4.82 2.72 5.14
N LEU A 309 3.66 2.13 4.83
CA LEU A 309 3.53 0.70 4.64
C LEU A 309 2.92 0.40 3.28
N VAL A 310 3.56 -0.51 2.58
CA VAL A 310 3.30 -0.79 1.16
C VAL A 310 3.29 -2.28 0.92
N ASP A 311 2.45 -2.75 0.01
CA ASP A 311 2.59 -4.11 -0.51
C ASP A 311 3.74 -4.14 -1.51
N ASP A 312 4.88 -4.69 -1.09
CA ASP A 312 6.08 -4.79 -1.92
C ASP A 312 6.23 -6.13 -2.65
N ALA A 313 5.22 -6.99 -2.52
CA ALA A 313 5.15 -8.34 -3.08
C ALA A 313 6.25 -9.33 -2.62
N ASP A 314 7.04 -9.00 -1.58
CA ASP A 314 8.02 -9.93 -1.01
C ASP A 314 7.33 -10.90 -0.04
N ALA A 315 6.85 -12.03 -0.57
CA ALA A 315 6.15 -13.04 0.22
C ALA A 315 7.06 -13.83 1.18
N ASP A 316 8.38 -13.77 0.98
CA ASP A 316 9.37 -14.54 1.75
C ASP A 316 9.91 -13.75 2.94
N TRP A 317 9.76 -12.42 2.94
CA TRP A 317 10.19 -11.56 4.02
C TRP A 317 9.10 -11.45 5.11
N PRO A 318 9.46 -11.53 6.41
CA PRO A 318 8.47 -11.40 7.48
C PRO A 318 7.87 -9.99 7.53
N SER A 319 6.54 -9.89 7.58
CA SER A 319 5.80 -8.62 7.59
C SER A 319 6.11 -7.71 8.80
N ASP A 320 6.62 -8.26 9.91
CA ASP A 320 7.00 -7.47 11.08
C ASP A 320 8.41 -6.83 11.00
N LYS A 321 9.05 -6.93 9.83
CA LYS A 321 10.38 -6.37 9.52
C LYS A 321 10.30 -5.23 8.51
N GLU A 322 11.33 -4.40 8.53
CA GLU A 322 11.50 -3.32 7.56
C GLU A 322 11.63 -3.91 6.17
N GLY A 323 10.90 -3.35 5.20
CA GLY A 323 10.92 -3.81 3.83
C GLY A 323 12.31 -3.66 3.21
N ARG A 324 12.62 -4.56 2.28
CA ARG A 324 13.95 -4.66 1.65
C ARG A 324 13.92 -4.53 0.13
N VAL A 325 12.73 -4.52 -0.46
CA VAL A 325 12.57 -4.41 -1.91
C VAL A 325 12.99 -3.01 -2.33
N LYS A 326 13.78 -2.93 -3.40
CA LYS A 326 14.28 -1.66 -3.92
C LYS A 326 13.30 -1.06 -4.92
N TRP A 327 13.35 0.25 -5.03
CA TRP A 327 12.73 0.98 -6.13
C TRP A 327 13.43 0.63 -7.45
N HIS A 328 12.66 0.60 -8.53
CA HIS A 328 13.13 0.28 -9.87
C HIS A 328 12.87 1.42 -10.83
#